data_AF-A0A3D9C0W8-F1
#
_entry.id   AF-A0A3D9C0W8-F1
#
_cell.length_a   1.000
_cell.length_b   1.000
_cell.length_c   1.000
_cell.angle_alpha   90.00
_cell.angle_beta   90.00
_cell.angle_gamma   90.00
#
_symmetry.space_group_name_H-M   'P 1'
#
loop_
_entity.id
_entity.type
_entity.pdbx_description
1 polymer ?
#
loop_
_entity_poly.entity_id
_entity_poly.type
_entity_poly.pdbx_seq_one_letter_code
_entity_poly.pdbx_strand_id
1 'polypeptide(L)'
;MKTFKKIVISVLMIIAIAGLSGYLYFDQKFTPEKNYLRVEDESGAVPIKWMGNDKNALMVPIHFPKDTTTYYLQFDTGAADTEFYSKAIQKLKGISFRNERAISSFYIGQSKITSDKIKISNTGKALEKNDPVKIIGTLGADILENRKTMINFRDQHIVFNMSQEPDEFRNNLIGFKFKKRKIIINGNLKGKDEKFLYDSGTSAYELLTSKENWEILRLPQSKVKTEKAQSRPHILITHTTESHELIGLGNRDILLSEVTYVEGFSQTQYMLMKFSGMTGMLGNKIFLNNRIYIDCSQEKMGIE
;
A
#
# COMPACT_ATOMS: atom_id res chain seq x y z
N MET A 1 -21.74 48.33 -16.92
CA MET A 1 -20.72 47.37 -17.42
C MET A 1 -19.39 47.39 -16.66
N LYS A 2 -18.73 48.53 -16.41
CA LYS A 2 -17.41 48.58 -15.73
C LYS A 2 -17.43 48.01 -14.30
N THR A 3 -18.45 48.34 -13.50
CA THR A 3 -18.57 47.87 -12.10
C THR A 3 -18.84 46.37 -12.01
N PHE A 4 -19.74 45.86 -12.86
CA PHE A 4 -20.02 44.41 -12.96
C PHE A 4 -18.78 43.62 -13.37
N LYS A 5 -18.01 44.10 -14.37
CA LYS A 5 -16.75 43.48 -14.77
C LYS A 5 -15.73 43.43 -13.63
N LYS A 6 -15.63 44.49 -12.81
CA LYS A 6 -14.77 44.51 -11.62
C LYS A 6 -15.22 43.49 -10.57
N ILE A 7 -16.53 43.39 -10.30
CA ILE A 7 -17.08 42.39 -9.36
C ILE A 7 -16.77 40.96 -9.82
N VAL A 8 -17.02 40.65 -11.09
CA VAL A 8 -16.72 39.32 -11.65
C VAL A 8 -15.23 38.99 -11.55
N ILE A 9 -14.34 39.94 -11.88
CA ILE A 9 -12.89 39.73 -11.75
C ILE A 9 -12.49 39.52 -10.30
N SER A 10 -13.04 40.29 -9.35
CA SER A 10 -12.78 40.11 -7.92
C SER A 10 -13.24 38.74 -7.42
N VAL A 11 -14.43 38.29 -7.83
CA VAL A 11 -14.96 36.96 -7.47
C VAL A 11 -14.07 35.86 -8.06
N LEU A 12 -13.66 35.97 -9.33
CA LEU A 12 -12.76 35.00 -9.95
C LEU A 12 -11.39 34.95 -9.25
N MET A 13 -10.85 36.10 -8.83
CA MET A 13 -9.61 36.15 -8.05
C MET A 13 -9.77 35.45 -6.69
N ILE A 14 -10.88 35.69 -5.98
CA ILE A 14 -11.15 35.02 -4.70
C ILE A 14 -11.27 33.50 -4.91
N ILE A 15 -11.98 33.04 -5.94
CA ILE A 15 -12.11 31.61 -6.28
C ILE A 15 -10.74 31.01 -6.59
N ALA A 16 -9.90 31.71 -7.38
CA ALA A 16 -8.55 31.24 -7.71
C ALA A 16 -7.66 31.14 -6.46
N ILE A 17 -7.70 32.13 -5.57
CA ILE A 17 -6.93 32.14 -4.32
C ILE A 17 -7.41 31.04 -3.37
N ALA A 18 -8.74 30.85 -3.24
CA ALA A 18 -9.31 29.79 -2.42
C ALA A 18 -8.95 28.40 -2.99
N GLY A 19 -9.01 28.23 -4.30
CA GLY A 19 -8.60 27.01 -4.99
C GLY A 19 -7.12 26.70 -4.78
N LEU A 20 -6.24 27.69 -4.94
CA LEU A 20 -4.80 27.52 -4.73
C LEU A 20 -4.46 27.24 -3.26
N SER A 21 -5.04 27.99 -2.32
CA SER A 21 -4.84 27.78 -0.88
C SER A 21 -5.35 26.40 -0.45
N GLY A 22 -6.52 26.00 -0.94
CA GLY A 22 -7.08 24.68 -0.71
C GLY A 22 -6.18 23.58 -1.25
N TYR A 23 -5.70 23.73 -2.49
CA TYR A 23 -4.77 22.79 -3.11
C TYR A 23 -3.49 22.63 -2.29
N LEU A 24 -2.84 23.74 -1.90
CA LEU A 24 -1.61 23.71 -1.10
C LEU A 24 -1.83 23.06 0.27
N TYR A 25 -2.95 23.39 0.93
CA TYR A 25 -3.31 22.79 2.22
C TYR A 25 -3.49 21.26 2.11
N PHE A 26 -4.25 20.78 1.12
CA PHE A 26 -4.43 19.34 0.93
C PHE A 26 -3.15 18.65 0.47
N ASP A 27 -2.37 19.29 -0.41
CA ASP A 27 -1.09 18.75 -0.86
C ASP A 27 -0.16 18.53 0.32
N GLN A 28 -0.02 19.52 1.21
CA GLN A 28 0.77 19.43 2.43
C GLN A 28 0.20 18.39 3.42
N LYS A 29 -1.11 18.40 3.65
CA LYS A 29 -1.78 17.47 4.57
C LYS A 29 -1.58 16.00 4.21
N PHE A 30 -1.53 15.68 2.92
CA PHE A 30 -1.32 14.32 2.43
C PHE A 30 0.13 14.01 2.06
N THR A 31 1.05 14.98 2.20
CA THR A 31 2.48 14.73 1.99
C THR A 31 3.04 14.05 3.24
N PRO A 32 3.63 12.85 3.11
CA PRO A 32 4.22 12.17 4.24
C PRO A 32 5.42 12.94 4.80
N GLU A 33 5.76 12.68 6.05
CA GLU A 33 6.98 13.20 6.67
C GLU A 33 8.22 12.71 5.91
N LYS A 34 9.37 13.36 6.08
CA LYS A 34 10.63 12.83 5.56
C LYS A 34 10.87 11.42 6.11
N ASN A 35 11.44 10.55 5.28
CA ASN A 35 11.74 9.19 5.67
C ASN A 35 12.66 9.18 6.89
N TYR A 36 12.25 8.48 7.94
CA TYR A 36 13.00 8.35 9.19
C TYR A 36 13.61 6.97 9.37
N LEU A 37 13.46 6.07 8.39
CA LEU A 37 14.09 4.76 8.40
C LEU A 37 15.49 4.86 7.78
N ARG A 38 16.49 4.49 8.58
CA ARG A 38 17.80 4.09 8.07
C ARG A 38 17.81 2.58 7.94
N VAL A 39 18.09 2.12 6.73
CA VAL A 39 18.09 0.72 6.31
C VAL A 39 19.51 0.38 5.88
N GLU A 40 20.11 -0.61 6.54
CA GLU A 40 21.46 -1.08 6.28
C GLU A 40 21.40 -2.49 5.70
N ASP A 41 22.28 -2.77 4.73
CA ASP A 41 22.46 -4.06 4.08
C ASP A 41 21.20 -4.60 3.36
N GLU A 42 21.40 -5.58 2.48
CA GLU A 42 20.31 -6.33 1.87
C GLU A 42 19.72 -7.30 2.89
N SER A 43 18.40 -7.51 2.89
CA SER A 43 17.78 -8.40 3.88
C SER A 43 18.08 -9.88 3.67
N GLY A 44 18.49 -10.27 2.46
CA GLY A 44 18.35 -11.64 1.97
C GLY A 44 16.87 -12.06 1.86
N ALA A 45 16.63 -13.34 1.56
CA ALA A 45 15.28 -13.89 1.46
C ALA A 45 14.60 -13.98 2.84
N VAL A 46 13.61 -13.11 3.06
CA VAL A 46 12.82 -13.07 4.29
C VAL A 46 11.49 -13.76 4.05
N PRO A 47 11.13 -14.81 4.81
CA PRO A 47 9.89 -15.55 4.59
C PRO A 47 8.67 -14.68 4.90
N ILE A 48 7.67 -14.79 4.03
CA ILE A 48 6.38 -14.12 4.18
C ILE A 48 5.47 -15.02 5.02
N LYS A 49 4.75 -14.42 5.98
CA LYS A 49 3.65 -15.08 6.68
C LYS A 49 2.32 -14.44 6.31
N TRP A 50 1.37 -15.25 5.82
CA TRP A 50 0.03 -14.78 5.49
C TRP A 50 -0.91 -14.86 6.68
N MET A 51 -1.74 -13.84 6.86
CA MET A 51 -2.84 -13.87 7.83
C MET A 51 -4.15 -14.29 7.17
N GLY A 52 -4.90 -15.19 7.83
CA GLY A 52 -6.19 -15.68 7.34
C GLY A 52 -6.07 -16.63 6.15
N ASN A 53 -7.15 -17.37 5.88
CA ASN A 53 -7.17 -18.35 4.79
C ASN A 53 -7.09 -17.69 3.40
N ASP A 54 -7.64 -16.49 3.28
CA ASP A 54 -7.69 -15.72 2.03
C ASP A 54 -6.45 -14.83 1.82
N LYS A 55 -5.36 -15.08 2.57
CA LYS A 55 -4.11 -14.30 2.50
C LYS A 55 -4.36 -12.79 2.67
N ASN A 56 -5.13 -12.43 3.70
CA ASN A 56 -5.65 -11.08 3.92
C ASN A 56 -4.59 -10.03 4.23
N ALA A 57 -3.44 -10.43 4.78
CA ALA A 57 -2.35 -9.50 5.07
C ALA A 57 -0.99 -10.21 5.00
N LEU A 58 -0.03 -9.51 4.41
CA LEU A 58 1.35 -9.95 4.24
C LEU A 58 2.16 -9.54 5.47
N MET A 59 2.65 -10.50 6.26
CA MET A 59 3.47 -10.23 7.44
C MET A 59 4.95 -10.47 7.16
N VAL A 60 5.77 -9.52 7.59
CA VAL A 60 7.24 -9.60 7.56
C VAL A 60 7.76 -9.82 8.98
N PRO A 61 8.53 -10.90 9.21
CA PRO A 61 9.12 -11.16 10.52
C PRO A 61 10.25 -10.17 10.81
N ILE A 62 10.30 -9.71 12.07
CA ILE A 62 11.36 -8.85 12.58
C ILE A 62 11.92 -9.40 13.89
N HIS A 63 13.16 -9.02 14.20
CA HIS A 63 13.84 -9.38 15.44
C HIS A 63 14.51 -8.16 16.09
N PHE A 64 14.38 -8.03 17.41
CA PHE A 64 15.14 -7.02 18.16
C PHE A 64 16.51 -7.58 18.57
N PRO A 65 17.54 -6.71 18.73
CA PRO A 65 18.83 -7.14 19.25
C PRO A 65 18.68 -7.85 20.60
N LYS A 66 19.30 -9.03 20.73
CA LYS A 66 19.29 -9.86 21.95
C LYS A 66 17.89 -10.36 22.37
N ASP A 67 16.92 -10.37 21.46
CA ASP A 67 15.61 -10.98 21.64
C ASP A 67 15.44 -12.14 20.67
N THR A 68 15.08 -13.32 21.18
CA THR A 68 14.83 -14.51 20.37
C THR A 68 13.39 -14.59 19.84
N THR A 69 12.53 -13.65 20.25
CA THR A 69 11.13 -13.61 19.84
C THR A 69 11.01 -13.03 18.44
N THR A 70 10.30 -13.74 17.55
CA THR A 70 9.88 -13.19 16.26
C THR A 70 8.62 -12.34 16.44
N TYR A 71 8.71 -11.08 16.03
CA TYR A 71 7.58 -10.17 15.90
C TYR A 71 7.25 -9.99 14.42
N TYR A 72 6.09 -9.41 14.12
CA TYR A 72 5.66 -9.21 12.75
C TYR A 72 5.19 -7.77 12.52
N LEU A 73 5.53 -7.24 11.35
CA LEU A 73 4.95 -6.03 10.80
C LEU A 73 4.14 -6.41 9.56
N GLN A 74 2.95 -5.82 9.40
CA GLN A 74 2.22 -5.91 8.14
C GLN A 74 2.93 -5.08 7.07
N PHE A 75 3.35 -5.69 5.96
CA PHE A 75 3.88 -4.93 4.84
C PHE A 75 2.73 -4.33 4.03
N ASP A 76 2.67 -3.01 4.02
CA ASP A 76 1.53 -2.25 3.52
C ASP A 76 2.00 -1.05 2.68
N THR A 77 1.99 -1.19 1.36
CA THR A 77 2.28 -0.07 0.45
C THR A 77 1.15 0.95 0.38
N GLY A 78 -0.02 0.63 0.94
CA GLY A 78 -1.10 1.55 1.26
C GLY A 78 -0.79 2.46 2.47
N ALA A 79 0.14 2.08 3.34
CA ALA A 79 0.66 2.97 4.38
C ALA A 79 1.89 3.73 3.88
N ALA A 80 1.91 5.06 4.02
CA ALA A 80 3.06 5.85 3.61
C ALA A 80 4.24 5.73 4.60
N ASP A 81 3.97 5.39 5.85
CA ASP A 81 4.91 5.49 6.96
C ASP A 81 4.90 4.18 7.75
N THR A 82 6.06 3.76 8.24
CA THR A 82 6.18 2.64 9.17
C THR A 82 5.74 3.04 10.58
N GLU A 83 4.81 2.30 11.16
CA GLU A 83 4.25 2.61 12.47
C GLU A 83 4.18 1.39 13.38
N PHE A 84 4.21 1.65 14.68
CA PHE A 84 3.98 0.64 15.70
C PHE A 84 2.65 0.85 16.43
N TYR A 85 2.04 -0.27 16.82
CA TYR A 85 0.77 -0.29 17.53
C TYR A 85 0.99 -0.14 19.03
N SER A 86 0.46 0.95 19.60
CA SER A 86 0.74 1.37 20.98
C SER A 86 0.55 0.24 22.00
N LYS A 87 -0.55 -0.52 21.88
CA LYS A 87 -0.89 -1.62 22.80
C LYS A 87 0.07 -2.81 22.69
N ALA A 88 0.62 -3.06 21.51
CA ALA A 88 1.50 -4.21 21.26
C ALA A 88 2.94 -3.96 21.75
N ILE A 89 3.40 -2.70 21.71
CA ILE A 89 4.80 -2.35 21.96
C ILE A 89 5.13 -1.95 23.41
N GLN A 90 4.13 -1.68 24.26
CA GLN A 90 4.31 -1.12 25.60
C GLN A 90 5.32 -1.85 26.50
N LYS A 91 5.47 -3.17 26.32
CA LYS A 91 6.31 -4.02 27.18
C LYS A 91 7.55 -4.57 26.46
N LEU A 92 7.85 -4.09 25.25
CA LEU A 92 8.95 -4.61 24.43
C LEU A 92 10.26 -3.90 24.77
N LYS A 93 11.28 -4.66 25.16
CA LYS A 93 12.60 -4.13 25.55
C LYS A 93 13.38 -3.51 24.39
N GLY A 94 13.07 -3.88 23.14
CA GLY A 94 13.71 -3.35 21.93
C GLY A 94 13.18 -1.97 21.48
N ILE A 95 12.26 -1.38 22.24
CA ILE A 95 11.60 -0.12 21.89
C ILE A 95 11.67 0.83 23.08
N SER A 96 12.07 2.08 22.81
CA SER A 96 11.99 3.18 23.77
C SER A 96 11.11 4.29 23.20
N PHE A 97 10.63 5.19 24.05
CA PHE A 97 9.63 6.19 23.70
C PHE A 97 10.18 7.61 23.93
N ARG A 98 9.96 8.50 22.95
CA ARG A 98 10.29 9.93 23.06
C ARG A 98 9.25 10.74 22.30
N ASN A 99 8.55 11.65 22.99
CA ASN A 99 7.56 12.56 22.41
C ASN A 99 6.55 11.85 21.49
N GLU A 100 5.87 10.82 21.99
CA GLU A 100 4.88 10.01 21.25
C GLU A 100 5.43 9.26 20.04
N ARG A 101 6.75 9.20 19.87
CA ARG A 101 7.43 8.39 18.85
C ARG A 101 8.18 7.24 19.51
N ALA A 102 8.32 6.16 18.75
CA ALA A 102 9.15 5.03 19.11
C ALA A 102 10.57 5.22 18.53
N ILE A 103 11.56 4.94 19.37
CA ILE A 103 12.96 4.81 19.01
C ILE A 103 13.27 3.31 19.06
N SER A 104 13.74 2.76 17.94
CA SER A 104 14.02 1.33 17.86
C SER A 104 15.08 0.99 16.81
N SER A 105 15.73 -0.14 17.05
CA SER A 105 16.53 -0.85 16.07
C SER A 105 16.08 -2.30 16.03
N PHE A 106 15.80 -2.80 14.83
CA PHE A 106 15.36 -4.17 14.61
C PHE A 106 15.92 -4.69 13.28
N TYR A 107 15.83 -6.00 13.08
CA TYR A 107 16.31 -6.66 11.87
C TYR A 107 15.13 -7.22 11.08
N ILE A 108 15.19 -7.05 9.76
CA ILE A 108 14.39 -7.78 8.78
C ILE A 108 15.36 -8.66 8.00
N GLY A 109 15.37 -9.96 8.28
CA GLY A 109 16.43 -10.85 7.80
C GLY A 109 17.81 -10.35 8.25
N GLN A 110 18.70 -10.11 7.29
CA GLN A 110 20.03 -9.55 7.51
C GLN A 110 20.05 -8.02 7.57
N SER A 111 18.98 -7.35 7.13
CA SER A 111 18.95 -5.89 7.04
C SER A 111 18.62 -5.28 8.40
N LYS A 112 19.42 -4.31 8.83
CA LYS A 112 19.20 -3.58 10.07
C LYS A 112 18.41 -2.31 9.79
N ILE A 113 17.28 -2.17 10.47
CA ILE A 113 16.43 -0.99 10.42
C ILE A 113 16.63 -0.20 11.71
N THR A 114 16.83 1.12 11.58
CA THR A 114 16.97 2.04 12.71
C THR A 114 16.13 3.29 12.48
N SER A 115 15.48 3.77 13.55
CA SER A 115 14.76 5.04 13.55
C SER A 115 14.58 5.56 14.98
N ASP A 116 14.57 6.88 15.11
CA ASP A 116 14.30 7.60 16.36
C ASP A 116 12.92 8.30 16.37
N LYS A 117 12.09 8.02 15.35
CA LYS A 117 10.85 8.76 15.03
C LYS A 117 9.72 7.88 14.50
N ILE A 118 9.76 6.57 14.75
CA ILE A 118 8.69 5.64 14.31
C ILE A 118 7.36 6.12 14.90
N LYS A 119 6.34 6.23 14.04
CA LYS A 119 5.00 6.65 14.45
C LYS A 119 4.38 5.61 15.38
N ILE A 120 3.61 6.07 16.36
CA ILE A 120 2.83 5.20 17.23
C ILE A 120 1.35 5.47 16.97
N SER A 121 0.61 4.45 16.57
CA SER A 121 -0.82 4.53 16.36
C SER A 121 -1.56 3.83 17.51
N ASN A 122 -2.76 4.32 17.86
CA ASN A 122 -3.62 3.70 18.87
C ASN A 122 -4.45 2.54 18.30
N THR A 123 -3.88 1.81 17.36
CA THR A 123 -4.47 0.63 16.71
C THR A 123 -3.86 -0.64 17.30
N GLY A 124 -4.25 -1.80 16.74
CA GLY A 124 -3.77 -3.09 17.19
C GLY A 124 -4.32 -3.56 18.53
N LYS A 125 -3.80 -4.69 19.00
CA LYS A 125 -4.15 -5.34 20.27
C LYS A 125 -2.89 -5.51 21.11
N ALA A 126 -3.07 -5.67 22.42
CA ALA A 126 -1.96 -6.06 23.28
C ALA A 126 -1.50 -7.47 22.91
N LEU A 127 -0.19 -7.72 22.98
CA LEU A 127 0.35 -9.05 22.74
C LEU A 127 0.00 -9.98 23.91
N GLU A 128 -0.61 -11.11 23.59
CA GLU A 128 -0.87 -12.19 24.53
C GLU A 128 0.24 -13.25 24.44
N LYS A 129 0.49 -13.95 25.55
CA LYS A 129 1.57 -14.95 25.62
C LYS A 129 1.42 -16.05 24.57
N ASN A 130 0.18 -16.40 24.25
CA ASN A 130 -0.18 -17.49 23.35
C ASN A 130 -0.53 -17.02 21.93
N ASP A 131 -0.25 -15.75 21.59
CA ASP A 131 -0.50 -15.26 20.23
C ASP A 131 0.37 -16.04 19.21
N PRO A 132 -0.25 -16.69 18.20
CA PRO A 132 0.49 -17.43 17.19
C PRO A 132 1.28 -16.49 16.25
N VAL A 133 0.90 -15.21 16.19
CA VAL A 133 1.55 -14.15 15.40
C VAL A 133 1.56 -12.87 16.22
N LYS A 134 2.75 -12.44 16.65
CA LYS A 134 2.94 -11.23 17.45
C LYS A 134 3.06 -10.00 16.55
N ILE A 135 1.92 -9.49 16.08
CA ILE A 135 1.85 -8.31 15.20
C ILE A 135 2.03 -7.05 16.04
N ILE A 136 3.01 -6.22 15.70
CA ILE A 136 3.35 -5.03 16.48
C ILE A 136 3.22 -3.72 15.71
N GLY A 137 2.87 -3.76 14.43
CA GLY A 137 2.82 -2.58 13.60
C GLY A 137 2.64 -2.84 12.11
N THR A 138 2.83 -1.78 11.35
CA THR A 138 2.79 -1.74 9.89
C THR A 138 4.15 -1.28 9.37
N LEU A 139 4.71 -2.01 8.41
CA LEU A 139 5.88 -1.64 7.60
C LEU A 139 5.37 -0.94 6.34
N GLY A 140 5.45 0.39 6.33
CA GLY A 140 4.93 1.23 5.26
C GLY A 140 5.84 1.29 4.04
N ALA A 141 5.39 2.02 3.02
CA ALA A 141 6.15 2.23 1.78
C ALA A 141 7.43 3.07 1.95
N ASP A 142 7.65 3.69 3.11
CA ASP A 142 8.92 4.35 3.45
C ASP A 142 10.11 3.37 3.46
N ILE A 143 9.88 2.07 3.69
CA ILE A 143 10.92 1.05 3.53
C ILE A 143 11.45 0.96 2.09
N LEU A 144 10.62 1.32 1.08
CA LEU A 144 10.96 1.22 -0.34
C LEU A 144 11.67 2.47 -0.88
N GLU A 145 11.55 3.61 -0.22
CA GLU A 145 12.02 4.90 -0.74
C GLU A 145 13.52 4.88 -1.07
N ASN A 146 13.86 5.17 -2.34
CA ASN A 146 15.23 5.10 -2.90
C ASN A 146 15.89 3.71 -2.79
N ARG A 147 15.11 2.63 -2.80
CA ARG A 147 15.60 1.25 -2.67
C ARG A 147 14.97 0.31 -3.69
N LYS A 148 15.57 -0.87 -3.80
CA LYS A 148 15.16 -1.99 -4.62
C LYS A 148 14.60 -3.10 -3.74
N THR A 149 13.48 -3.66 -4.13
CA THR A 149 12.79 -4.73 -3.40
C THR A 149 12.25 -5.77 -4.37
N MET A 150 12.38 -7.05 -4.02
CA MET A 150 11.73 -8.14 -4.72
C MET A 150 10.71 -8.81 -3.80
N ILE A 151 9.49 -8.99 -4.28
CA ILE A 151 8.45 -9.79 -3.63
C ILE A 151 8.23 -11.03 -4.49
N ASN A 152 8.60 -12.19 -3.96
CA ASN A 152 8.39 -13.47 -4.63
C ASN A 152 7.17 -14.15 -4.00
N PHE A 153 6.00 -14.01 -4.63
CA PHE A 153 4.77 -14.60 -4.11
C PHE A 153 4.72 -16.12 -4.30
N ARG A 154 5.34 -16.63 -5.38
CA ARG A 154 5.46 -18.06 -5.65
C ARG A 154 6.23 -18.79 -4.54
N ASP A 155 7.40 -18.26 -4.20
CA ASP A 155 8.30 -18.85 -3.19
C ASP A 155 8.13 -18.22 -1.80
N GLN A 156 7.08 -17.40 -1.61
CA GLN A 156 6.67 -16.80 -0.34
C GLN A 156 7.80 -16.10 0.43
N HIS A 157 8.59 -15.27 -0.24
CA HIS A 157 9.61 -14.46 0.41
C HIS A 157 9.71 -13.04 -0.17
N ILE A 158 10.32 -12.15 0.59
CA ILE A 158 10.62 -10.78 0.21
C ILE A 158 12.11 -10.49 0.44
N VAL A 159 12.71 -9.71 -0.45
CA VAL A 159 14.08 -9.20 -0.30
C VAL A 159 14.02 -7.69 -0.36
N PHE A 160 14.45 -7.02 0.71
CA PHE A 160 14.52 -5.58 0.83
C PHE A 160 15.94 -5.07 0.61
N ASN A 161 16.02 -3.82 0.15
CA ASN A 161 17.26 -3.06 0.02
C ASN A 161 18.31 -3.78 -0.83
N MET A 162 17.86 -4.36 -1.94
CA MET A 162 18.72 -5.09 -2.86
C MET A 162 19.78 -4.16 -3.44
N SER A 163 21.00 -4.67 -3.57
CA SER A 163 22.11 -3.92 -4.19
C SER A 163 21.93 -3.79 -5.70
N GLN A 164 21.44 -4.85 -6.34
CA GLN A 164 21.34 -4.97 -7.79
C GLN A 164 19.96 -5.46 -8.23
N GLU A 165 19.64 -5.14 -9.48
CA GLU A 165 18.47 -5.69 -10.15
C GLU A 165 18.71 -7.17 -10.52
N PRO A 166 17.76 -8.08 -10.26
CA PRO A 166 17.88 -9.47 -10.69
C PRO A 166 17.88 -9.61 -12.22
N ASP A 167 18.69 -10.53 -12.75
CA ASP A 167 18.89 -10.73 -14.18
C ASP A 167 17.58 -11.01 -14.94
N GLU A 168 16.62 -11.67 -14.29
CA GLU A 168 15.34 -12.05 -14.87
C GLU A 168 14.46 -10.85 -15.25
N PHE A 169 14.69 -9.67 -14.64
CA PHE A 169 13.89 -8.47 -14.86
C PHE A 169 14.50 -7.47 -15.86
N ARG A 170 15.80 -7.58 -16.18
CA ARG A 170 16.59 -6.57 -16.93
C ARG A 170 15.96 -6.07 -18.24
N ASN A 171 15.22 -6.92 -18.92
CA ASN A 171 14.61 -6.60 -20.22
C ASN A 171 13.08 -6.39 -20.16
N ASN A 172 12.48 -6.47 -18.97
CA ASN A 172 11.02 -6.48 -18.78
C ASN A 172 10.54 -5.43 -17.76
N LEU A 173 11.28 -4.33 -17.63
CA LEU A 173 10.91 -3.25 -16.70
C LEU A 173 9.90 -2.29 -17.31
N ILE A 174 8.84 -2.01 -16.55
CA ILE A 174 7.86 -0.97 -16.82
C ILE A 174 8.09 0.24 -15.90
N GLY A 175 7.69 1.41 -16.38
CA GLY A 175 7.67 2.62 -15.55
C GLY A 175 6.45 2.64 -14.63
N PHE A 176 6.63 3.06 -13.39
CA PHE A 176 5.55 3.42 -12.47
C PHE A 176 5.80 4.83 -11.92
N LYS A 177 4.95 5.35 -11.04
CA LYS A 177 5.21 6.59 -10.28
C LYS A 177 5.25 6.29 -8.79
N PHE A 178 6.28 6.77 -8.09
CA PHE A 178 6.40 6.67 -6.64
C PHE A 178 6.19 8.03 -5.97
N LYS A 179 4.95 8.54 -6.00
CA LYS A 179 4.63 9.87 -5.46
C LYS A 179 3.96 9.78 -4.10
N LYS A 180 4.46 10.54 -3.11
CA LYS A 180 3.97 10.51 -1.72
C LYS A 180 3.92 9.07 -1.16
N ARG A 181 4.91 8.26 -1.57
CA ARG A 181 5.04 6.84 -1.25
C ARG A 181 3.84 5.98 -1.67
N LYS A 182 3.23 6.34 -2.79
CA LYS A 182 2.21 5.56 -3.48
C LYS A 182 2.79 5.04 -4.79
N ILE A 183 2.66 3.74 -5.03
CA ILE A 183 3.07 3.07 -6.27
C ILE A 183 1.90 3.14 -7.24
N ILE A 184 2.01 3.96 -8.26
CA ILE A 184 0.99 4.09 -9.31
C ILE A 184 1.52 3.42 -10.58
N ILE A 185 0.91 2.31 -10.94
CA ILE A 185 1.25 1.51 -12.12
C ILE A 185 0.31 1.92 -13.25
N ASN A 186 0.85 2.18 -14.43
CA ASN A 186 0.03 2.33 -15.63
C ASN A 186 -0.14 0.96 -16.29
N GLY A 187 -1.36 0.67 -16.74
CA GLY A 187 -1.65 -0.59 -17.44
C GLY A 187 -2.74 -0.40 -18.48
N ASN A 188 -2.93 -1.41 -19.33
CA ASN A 188 -4.05 -1.47 -20.26
C ASN A 188 -5.15 -2.35 -19.68
N LEU A 189 -6.40 -1.90 -19.70
CA LEU A 189 -7.56 -2.71 -19.36
C LEU A 189 -8.67 -2.40 -20.35
N LYS A 190 -9.16 -3.43 -21.04
CA LYS A 190 -10.17 -3.30 -22.13
C LYS A 190 -9.75 -2.29 -23.22
N GLY A 191 -8.48 -2.27 -23.57
CA GLY A 191 -7.94 -1.37 -24.61
C GLY A 191 -7.76 0.08 -24.16
N LYS A 192 -7.94 0.41 -22.87
CA LYS A 192 -7.76 1.75 -22.33
C LYS A 192 -6.51 1.82 -21.44
N ASP A 193 -5.81 2.95 -21.52
CA ASP A 193 -4.72 3.26 -20.60
C ASP A 193 -5.29 3.68 -19.25
N GLU A 194 -5.05 2.84 -18.25
CA GLU A 194 -5.60 2.89 -16.92
C GLU A 194 -4.49 3.07 -15.87
N LYS A 195 -4.87 3.55 -14.68
CA LYS A 195 -3.93 3.79 -13.57
C LYS A 195 -4.35 3.03 -12.33
N PHE A 196 -3.42 2.25 -11.80
CA PHE A 196 -3.65 1.38 -10.67
C PHE A 196 -2.76 1.77 -9.49
N LEU A 197 -3.36 1.92 -8.32
CA LEU A 197 -2.60 2.02 -7.08
C LEU A 197 -2.24 0.61 -6.62
N TYR A 198 -0.96 0.28 -6.46
CA TYR A 198 -0.57 -0.97 -5.83
C TYR A 198 -0.56 -0.85 -4.30
N ASP A 199 -1.36 -1.68 -3.64
CA ASP A 199 -1.56 -1.68 -2.20
C ASP A 199 -1.46 -3.10 -1.63
N SER A 200 -0.29 -3.43 -1.07
CA SER A 200 -0.06 -4.72 -0.42
C SER A 200 -0.86 -4.90 0.88
N GLY A 201 -1.40 -3.83 1.48
CA GLY A 201 -2.31 -3.88 2.62
C GLY A 201 -3.69 -4.42 2.27
N THR A 202 -4.10 -4.31 1.02
CA THR A 202 -5.38 -4.83 0.49
C THR A 202 -5.18 -6.21 -0.15
N SER A 203 -4.52 -7.14 0.56
CA SER A 203 -4.01 -8.39 -0.02
C SER A 203 -5.08 -9.35 -0.53
N ALA A 204 -6.29 -9.33 0.05
CA ALA A 204 -7.35 -10.30 -0.22
C ALA A 204 -8.01 -10.16 -1.61
N TYR A 205 -7.79 -9.03 -2.29
CA TYR A 205 -8.47 -8.69 -3.55
C TYR A 205 -7.47 -8.54 -4.69
N GLU A 206 -7.92 -8.84 -5.91
CA GLU A 206 -7.12 -8.62 -7.11
C GLU A 206 -7.22 -7.15 -7.53
N LEU A 207 -8.43 -6.68 -7.84
CA LEU A 207 -8.74 -5.28 -8.14
C LEU A 207 -9.92 -4.79 -7.29
N LEU A 208 -9.66 -3.80 -6.45
CA LEU A 208 -10.70 -3.01 -5.78
C LEU A 208 -10.98 -1.76 -6.61
N THR A 209 -12.22 -1.60 -7.09
CA THR A 209 -12.61 -0.52 -8.01
C THR A 209 -13.97 0.11 -7.64
N SER A 210 -14.40 1.10 -8.42
CA SER A 210 -15.71 1.73 -8.26
C SER A 210 -16.82 0.76 -8.65
N LYS A 211 -18.04 1.00 -8.15
CA LYS A 211 -19.20 0.16 -8.50
C LYS A 211 -19.45 0.13 -10.01
N GLU A 212 -19.25 1.25 -10.70
CA GLU A 212 -19.44 1.35 -12.15
C GLU A 212 -18.44 0.49 -12.92
N ASN A 213 -17.15 0.56 -12.55
CA ASN A 213 -16.12 -0.28 -13.15
C ASN A 213 -16.35 -1.75 -12.81
N TRP A 214 -16.76 -2.04 -11.58
CA TRP A 214 -17.12 -3.39 -11.17
C TRP A 214 -18.26 -3.98 -12.01
N GLU A 215 -19.32 -3.23 -12.29
CA GLU A 215 -20.41 -3.66 -13.18
C GLU A 215 -19.94 -3.90 -14.63
N ILE A 216 -18.93 -3.15 -15.10
CA ILE A 216 -18.36 -3.31 -16.46
C ILE A 216 -17.43 -4.53 -16.55
N LEU A 217 -16.72 -4.84 -15.47
CA LEU A 217 -15.67 -5.87 -15.42
C LEU A 217 -16.20 -7.23 -14.97
N ARG A 218 -17.34 -7.28 -14.29
CA ARG A 218 -17.91 -8.54 -13.82
C ARG A 218 -18.41 -9.40 -14.98
N LEU A 219 -18.25 -10.71 -14.82
CA LEU A 219 -18.84 -11.67 -15.74
C LEU A 219 -20.38 -11.63 -15.61
N PRO A 220 -21.15 -11.70 -16.71
CA PRO A 220 -22.60 -11.79 -16.63
C PRO A 220 -23.04 -13.00 -15.80
N GLN A 221 -24.02 -12.83 -14.92
CA GLN A 221 -24.62 -13.89 -14.07
C GLN A 221 -23.67 -14.54 -13.04
N SER A 222 -22.46 -14.01 -12.85
CA SER A 222 -21.56 -14.49 -11.79
C SER A 222 -22.16 -14.30 -10.40
N LYS A 223 -21.85 -15.23 -9.49
CA LYS A 223 -22.24 -15.10 -8.09
C LYS A 223 -21.46 -13.95 -7.45
N VAL A 224 -22.15 -13.17 -6.62
CA VAL A 224 -21.53 -12.09 -5.84
C VAL A 224 -21.29 -12.61 -4.43
N LYS A 225 -20.03 -12.62 -4.01
CA LYS A 225 -19.61 -12.90 -2.64
C LYS A 225 -19.65 -11.58 -1.87
N THR A 226 -20.52 -11.49 -0.87
CA THR A 226 -20.62 -10.31 -0.01
C THR A 226 -20.02 -10.60 1.36
N GLU A 227 -19.08 -9.77 1.79
CA GLU A 227 -18.42 -9.89 3.10
C GLU A 227 -18.47 -8.58 3.86
N LYS A 228 -18.56 -8.67 5.19
CA LYS A 228 -18.53 -7.49 6.07
C LYS A 228 -17.12 -7.35 6.64
N ALA A 229 -16.37 -6.38 6.15
CA ALA A 229 -15.09 -5.98 6.72
C ALA A 229 -15.33 -4.96 7.85
N GLN A 230 -14.88 -5.28 9.06
CA GLN A 230 -15.08 -4.42 10.23
C GLN A 230 -14.00 -3.33 10.30
N SER A 231 -14.28 -2.13 9.78
CA SER A 231 -13.43 -0.93 9.95
C SER A 231 -14.14 0.07 10.88
N ARG A 232 -13.92 0.02 12.20
CA ARG A 232 -14.62 0.95 13.11
C ARG A 232 -14.24 2.41 12.78
N PRO A 233 -15.20 3.35 12.58
CA PRO A 233 -16.63 3.28 12.91
C PRO A 233 -17.62 2.86 11.80
N HIS A 234 -17.18 2.55 10.56
CA HIS A 234 -18.07 2.21 9.44
C HIS A 234 -17.91 0.74 9.01
N ILE A 235 -19.01 -0.02 8.99
CA ILE A 235 -18.99 -1.36 8.40
C ILE A 235 -18.74 -1.19 6.90
N LEU A 236 -17.63 -1.71 6.42
CA LEU A 236 -17.35 -1.80 4.99
C LEU A 236 -17.93 -3.11 4.48
N ILE A 237 -18.72 -3.05 3.43
CA ILE A 237 -19.31 -4.24 2.80
C ILE A 237 -18.61 -4.41 1.46
N THR A 238 -17.91 -5.52 1.29
CA THR A 238 -17.21 -5.83 0.04
C THR A 238 -18.05 -6.76 -0.80
N HIS A 239 -18.10 -6.50 -2.10
CA HIS A 239 -18.80 -7.31 -3.08
C HIS A 239 -17.80 -7.75 -4.13
N THR A 240 -17.45 -9.03 -4.10
CA THR A 240 -16.47 -9.64 -5.02
C THR A 240 -17.20 -10.55 -5.99
N THR A 241 -16.76 -10.54 -7.25
CA THR A 241 -17.32 -11.41 -8.28
C THR A 241 -16.27 -11.76 -9.32
N GLU A 242 -16.56 -12.77 -10.12
CA GLU A 242 -15.66 -13.26 -11.17
C GLU A 242 -15.52 -12.24 -12.31
N SER A 243 -14.32 -12.19 -12.87
CA SER A 243 -13.96 -11.46 -14.09
C SER A 243 -13.07 -12.36 -14.95
N HIS A 244 -12.99 -12.11 -16.25
CA HIS A 244 -12.05 -12.78 -17.16
C HIS A 244 -11.28 -11.75 -18.01
N GLU A 245 -11.19 -10.52 -17.51
CA GLU A 245 -10.48 -9.45 -18.20
C GLU A 245 -8.97 -9.62 -18.03
N LEU A 246 -8.20 -9.05 -18.95
CA LEU A 246 -6.74 -9.00 -18.85
C LEU A 246 -6.30 -7.59 -18.50
N ILE A 247 -5.38 -7.48 -17.54
CA ILE A 247 -4.67 -6.24 -17.25
C ILE A 247 -3.28 -6.35 -17.87
N GLY A 248 -3.04 -5.57 -18.93
CA GLY A 248 -1.73 -5.46 -19.58
C GLY A 248 -0.81 -4.55 -18.78
N LEU A 249 0.26 -5.09 -18.22
CA LEU A 249 1.32 -4.37 -17.51
C LEU A 249 2.62 -4.49 -18.30
N GLY A 250 2.85 -3.52 -19.20
CA GLY A 250 3.97 -3.56 -20.14
C GLY A 250 3.79 -4.63 -21.20
N ASN A 251 4.68 -5.63 -21.20
CA ASN A 251 4.63 -6.76 -22.13
C ASN A 251 3.99 -8.02 -21.51
N ARG A 252 3.36 -7.89 -20.34
CA ARG A 252 2.70 -8.99 -19.63
C ARG A 252 1.21 -8.72 -19.51
N ASP A 253 0.40 -9.70 -19.87
CA ASP A 253 -1.02 -9.72 -19.53
C ASP A 253 -1.22 -10.56 -18.27
N ILE A 254 -1.91 -9.98 -17.29
CA ILE A 254 -2.27 -10.67 -16.05
C ILE A 254 -3.78 -10.86 -16.04
N LEU A 255 -4.22 -12.10 -15.79
CA LEU A 255 -5.64 -12.42 -15.69
C LEU A 255 -6.23 -11.80 -14.42
N LEU A 256 -7.23 -10.94 -14.62
CA LEU A 256 -8.11 -10.48 -13.57
C LEU A 256 -9.24 -11.51 -13.43
N SER A 257 -9.10 -12.41 -12.45
CA SER A 257 -10.06 -13.48 -12.16
C SER A 257 -11.19 -12.99 -11.28
N GLU A 258 -10.95 -11.97 -10.46
CA GLU A 258 -11.95 -11.40 -9.55
C GLU A 258 -11.88 -9.87 -9.51
N VAL A 259 -13.05 -9.24 -9.38
CA VAL A 259 -13.18 -7.79 -9.20
C VAL A 259 -14.06 -7.48 -7.99
N THR A 260 -13.66 -6.48 -7.21
CA THR A 260 -14.30 -6.11 -5.95
C THR A 260 -14.68 -4.64 -5.93
N TYR A 261 -15.85 -4.32 -5.39
CA TYR A 261 -16.16 -2.95 -4.93
C TYR A 261 -16.57 -2.96 -3.46
N VAL A 262 -16.51 -1.79 -2.83
CA VAL A 262 -16.79 -1.63 -1.40
C VAL A 262 -17.87 -0.58 -1.18
N GLU A 263 -18.87 -0.92 -0.38
CA GLU A 263 -19.87 -0.02 0.17
C GLU A 263 -19.48 0.42 1.59
N GLY A 264 -19.93 1.61 1.99
CA GLY A 264 -19.64 2.17 3.32
C GLY A 264 -18.59 3.29 3.32
N PHE A 265 -17.98 3.61 2.17
CA PHE A 265 -17.22 4.85 2.01
C PHE A 265 -18.13 6.07 2.06
N SER A 266 -17.64 7.16 2.67
CA SER A 266 -18.31 8.46 2.57
C SER A 266 -18.34 8.93 1.12
N GLN A 267 -19.35 9.72 0.75
CA GLN A 267 -19.44 10.27 -0.61
C GLN A 267 -18.19 11.07 -1.02
N THR A 268 -17.56 11.76 -0.07
CA THR A 268 -16.30 12.46 -0.32
C THR A 268 -15.17 11.51 -0.68
N GLN A 269 -15.04 10.36 -0.01
CA GLN A 269 -14.03 9.34 -0.33
C GLN A 269 -14.26 8.72 -1.72
N TYR A 270 -15.51 8.39 -2.04
CA TYR A 270 -15.88 7.89 -3.36
C TYR A 270 -15.54 8.92 -4.47
N MET A 271 -15.88 10.19 -4.26
CA MET A 271 -15.56 11.27 -5.21
C MET A 271 -14.05 11.48 -5.36
N LEU A 272 -13.28 11.43 -4.27
CA LEU A 272 -11.82 11.52 -4.33
C LEU A 272 -11.21 10.36 -5.14
N MET A 273 -11.71 9.13 -4.97
CA MET A 273 -11.29 8.00 -5.81
C MET A 273 -11.63 8.26 -7.27
N LYS A 274 -12.87 8.66 -7.58
CA LYS A 274 -13.32 8.92 -8.95
C LYS A 274 -12.53 10.02 -9.65
N PHE A 275 -12.24 11.13 -8.98
CA PHE A 275 -11.51 12.26 -9.56
C PHE A 275 -9.98 12.13 -9.50
N SER A 276 -9.45 11.11 -8.83
CA SER A 276 -8.01 10.83 -8.85
C SER A 276 -7.50 10.39 -10.23
N GLY A 277 -8.41 9.97 -11.12
CA GLY A 277 -8.07 9.33 -12.40
C GLY A 277 -7.46 7.94 -12.23
N MET A 278 -7.61 7.33 -11.04
CA MET A 278 -7.27 5.93 -10.79
C MET A 278 -8.47 5.04 -11.10
N THR A 279 -8.19 3.93 -11.77
CA THR A 279 -9.14 2.88 -12.12
C THR A 279 -9.49 2.06 -10.91
N GLY A 280 -8.50 1.83 -10.04
CA GLY A 280 -8.67 1.05 -8.82
C GLY A 280 -7.34 0.79 -8.13
N MET A 281 -7.41 -0.12 -7.17
CA MET A 281 -6.31 -0.55 -6.34
C MET A 281 -6.04 -2.03 -6.59
N LEU A 282 -4.80 -2.36 -6.95
CA LEU A 282 -4.33 -3.73 -7.09
C LEU A 282 -3.83 -4.23 -5.74
N GLY A 283 -4.39 -5.35 -5.28
CA GLY A 283 -3.91 -6.04 -4.09
C GLY A 283 -2.83 -7.07 -4.43
N ASN A 284 -2.45 -7.88 -3.45
CA ASN A 284 -1.48 -8.96 -3.65
C ASN A 284 -2.05 -10.15 -4.43
N LYS A 285 -3.38 -10.35 -4.38
CA LYS A 285 -4.03 -11.55 -4.95
C LYS A 285 -3.72 -11.72 -6.44
N ILE A 286 -3.70 -10.62 -7.20
CA ILE A 286 -3.45 -10.63 -8.66
C ILE A 286 -2.03 -11.10 -9.01
N PHE A 287 -1.10 -11.01 -8.07
CA PHE A 287 0.32 -11.36 -8.26
C PHE A 287 0.74 -12.64 -7.54
N LEU A 288 -0.19 -13.43 -6.98
CA LEU A 288 0.17 -14.58 -6.14
C LEU A 288 1.00 -15.65 -6.86
N ASN A 289 0.91 -15.71 -8.19
CA ASN A 289 1.68 -16.63 -9.03
C ASN A 289 2.88 -15.94 -9.69
N ASN A 290 3.27 -14.75 -9.22
CA ASN A 290 4.31 -13.93 -9.81
C ASN A 290 5.44 -13.60 -8.84
N ARG A 291 6.54 -13.10 -9.42
CA ARG A 291 7.59 -12.35 -8.75
C ARG A 291 7.47 -10.90 -9.19
N ILE A 292 7.50 -9.98 -8.25
CA ILE A 292 7.51 -8.54 -8.51
C ILE A 292 8.85 -7.98 -8.08
N TYR A 293 9.52 -7.27 -8.97
CA TYR A 293 10.65 -6.41 -8.65
C TYR A 293 10.20 -4.95 -8.67
N ILE A 294 10.62 -4.17 -7.67
CA ILE A 294 10.27 -2.76 -7.49
C ILE A 294 11.55 -1.99 -7.19
N ASP A 295 11.94 -1.11 -8.10
CA ASP A 295 12.99 -0.13 -7.93
C ASP A 295 12.38 1.27 -7.79
N CYS A 296 12.23 1.74 -6.55
CA CYS A 296 11.72 3.08 -6.26
C CYS A 296 12.77 4.18 -6.50
N SER A 297 14.05 3.84 -6.68
CA SER A 297 15.09 4.83 -7.03
C SER A 297 15.04 5.23 -8.50
N GLN A 298 14.57 4.33 -9.37
CA GLN A 298 14.41 4.55 -10.81
C GLN A 298 12.94 4.58 -11.26
N GLU A 299 11.99 4.37 -10.34
CA GLU A 299 10.56 4.19 -10.61
C GLU A 299 10.31 3.11 -11.69
N LYS A 300 11.03 1.98 -11.57
CA LYS A 300 10.94 0.83 -12.46
C LYS A 300 10.44 -0.41 -11.74
N MET A 301 9.57 -1.16 -12.40
CA MET A 301 8.99 -2.39 -11.86
C MET A 301 9.10 -3.51 -12.89
N GLY A 302 9.32 -4.74 -12.45
CA GLY A 302 9.27 -5.93 -13.29
C GLY A 302 8.31 -6.97 -12.71
N ILE A 303 7.68 -7.75 -13.60
CA ILE A 303 6.76 -8.83 -13.23
C ILE A 303 7.15 -10.09 -14.01
N GLU A 304 7.39 -11.18 -13.27
CA GLU A 304 7.75 -12.49 -13.81
C GLU A 304 6.77 -13.56 -13.34
#